data_AF-A0A3P7LII5-F1
#
_entry.id   AF-A0A3P7LII5-F1
#
_cell.length_a   1.000
_cell.length_b   1.000
_cell.length_c   1.000
_cell.angle_alpha   90.00
_cell.angle_beta   90.00
_cell.angle_gamma   90.00
#
_symmetry.space_group_name_H-M   'P 1'
#
loop_
_entity.id
_entity.type
_entity.pdbx_description
1 polymer ?
#
loop_
_entity_poly.entity_id
_entity_poly.type
_entity_poly.pdbx_seq_one_letter_code
_entity_poly.pdbx_strand_id
1 'polypeptide(L)'
;MSLWQQWDSVINNWDQYSKKKSQVADLIKRGIPDEFRPVVWQLYTGAHDSPLKSAYHKYLKETSPFERAIRRDVSRTYPKHDFFKDKVSHSYQKLHLSTYVHV
;
A
#
# COMPACT_ATOMS: atom_id res chain seq x y z
N MET A 1 -23.96 -8.34 -12.98
CA MET A 1 -22.49 -8.37 -12.80
C MET A 1 -22.16 -8.67 -11.35
N SER A 2 -21.27 -9.63 -11.10
CA SER A 2 -20.72 -9.89 -9.76
C SER A 2 -19.90 -8.69 -9.25
N LEU A 3 -19.65 -8.63 -7.94
CA LEU A 3 -18.78 -7.61 -7.35
C LEU A 3 -17.36 -7.67 -7.93
N TRP A 4 -16.87 -8.89 -8.18
CA TRP A 4 -15.58 -9.13 -8.81
C TRP A 4 -15.51 -8.52 -10.22
N GLN A 5 -16.51 -8.78 -11.07
CA GLN A 5 -16.59 -8.21 -12.41
C GLN A 5 -16.68 -6.68 -12.39
N GLN A 6 -17.35 -6.10 -11.37
CA GLN A 6 -17.42 -4.65 -11.19
C GLN A 6 -16.04 -4.07 -10.90
N TRP A 7 -15.25 -4.72 -10.02
CA TRP A 7 -13.89 -4.28 -9.71
C TRP A 7 -12.92 -4.45 -10.87
N ASP A 8 -13.00 -5.55 -11.61
CA ASP A 8 -12.22 -5.74 -12.84
C ASP A 8 -12.50 -4.61 -13.85
N SER A 9 -13.77 -4.26 -14.05
CA SER A 9 -14.17 -3.13 -14.89
C SER A 9 -13.63 -1.78 -14.38
N VAL A 10 -13.61 -1.56 -13.06
CA VAL A 10 -13.07 -0.33 -12.45
C VAL A 10 -11.57 -0.20 -12.69
N ILE A 11 -10.82 -1.27 -12.47
CA ILE A 11 -9.36 -1.29 -12.63
C ILE A 11 -8.99 -1.05 -14.10
N ASN A 12 -9.63 -1.76 -15.03
CA ASN A 12 -9.34 -1.66 -16.45
C ASN A 12 -9.78 -0.34 -17.09
N ASN A 13 -10.62 0.45 -16.42
CA ASN A 13 -11.14 1.73 -16.92
C ASN A 13 -10.92 2.87 -15.93
N TRP A 14 -9.84 2.82 -15.13
CA TRP A 14 -9.64 3.73 -13.99
C TRP A 14 -9.74 5.21 -14.36
N ASP A 15 -9.25 5.64 -15.53
CA ASP A 15 -9.34 7.04 -15.98
C ASP A 15 -10.77 7.59 -16.06
N GLN A 16 -11.75 6.71 -16.30
CA GLN A 16 -13.17 7.06 -16.31
C GLN A 16 -13.75 7.04 -14.91
N TYR A 17 -13.36 6.05 -14.08
CA TYR A 17 -13.88 5.86 -12.73
C TYR A 17 -13.28 6.84 -11.71
N SER A 18 -12.04 7.28 -11.89
CA SER A 18 -11.37 8.27 -11.03
C SER A 18 -12.11 9.60 -11.00
N LYS A 19 -12.83 9.94 -12.09
CA LYS A 19 -13.71 11.10 -12.21
C LYS A 19 -15.04 10.92 -11.47
N LYS A 20 -15.44 9.69 -11.15
CA LYS A 20 -16.71 9.31 -10.50
C LYS A 20 -16.50 8.90 -9.05
N LYS A 21 -15.96 9.81 -8.23
CA LYS A 21 -15.54 9.53 -6.84
C LYS A 21 -16.64 8.91 -5.97
N SER A 22 -17.89 9.36 -6.09
CA SER A 22 -19.03 8.81 -5.35
C SER A 22 -19.28 7.34 -5.68
N GLN A 23 -19.27 6.99 -6.97
CA GLN A 23 -19.48 5.62 -7.44
C GLN A 23 -18.37 4.68 -6.95
N VAL A 24 -17.12 5.12 -6.99
CA VAL A 24 -15.99 4.33 -6.47
C VAL A 24 -16.10 4.17 -4.95
N ALA A 25 -16.44 5.23 -4.22
CA ALA A 25 -16.62 5.16 -2.77
C ALA A 25 -17.73 4.20 -2.36
N ASP A 26 -18.85 4.17 -3.08
CA ASP A 26 -19.94 3.23 -2.81
C ASP A 26 -19.54 1.79 -3.12
N LEU A 27 -18.69 1.55 -4.12
CA LEU A 27 -18.14 0.23 -4.39
C LEU A 27 -17.16 -0.22 -3.30
N ILE A 28 -16.32 0.69 -2.79
CA ILE A 28 -15.41 0.43 -1.65
C ILE A 28 -16.22 0.01 -0.41
N LYS A 29 -17.33 0.69 -0.11
CA LYS A 29 -18.23 0.33 1.01
C LYS A 29 -18.81 -1.08 0.87
N ARG A 30 -19.03 -1.54 -0.37
CA ARG A 30 -19.49 -2.91 -0.67
C ARG A 30 -18.38 -3.96 -0.58
N GLY A 31 -17.13 -3.54 -0.40
CA GLY A 31 -15.97 -4.39 -0.22
C GLY A 31 -15.09 -4.49 -1.47
N ILE A 32 -13.78 -4.54 -1.25
CA ILE A 32 -12.77 -4.80 -2.27
C ILE A 32 -12.29 -6.25 -2.09
N PRO A 33 -12.37 -7.11 -3.14
CA PRO A 33 -11.75 -8.43 -3.13
C PRO A 33 -10.25 -8.37 -2.80
N ASP A 34 -9.76 -9.35 -2.05
CA ASP A 34 -8.40 -9.43 -1.53
C ASP A 34 -7.34 -9.24 -2.63
N GLU A 35 -7.53 -9.93 -3.75
CA GLU A 35 -6.67 -9.89 -4.93
C GLU A 35 -6.57 -8.51 -5.60
N PHE A 36 -7.60 -7.67 -5.44
CA PHE A 36 -7.67 -6.35 -6.04
C PHE A 36 -7.23 -5.22 -5.11
N ARG A 37 -7.18 -5.43 -3.79
CA ARG A 37 -6.77 -4.39 -2.84
C ARG A 37 -5.42 -3.74 -3.18
N PRO A 38 -4.36 -4.48 -3.58
CA PRO A 38 -3.08 -3.87 -3.87
C PRO A 38 -3.13 -2.82 -4.99
N VAL A 39 -3.92 -3.08 -6.04
CA VAL A 39 -4.04 -2.18 -7.20
C VAL A 39 -5.06 -1.08 -6.95
N VAL A 40 -6.23 -1.41 -6.39
CA VAL A 40 -7.29 -0.43 -6.11
C VAL A 40 -6.81 0.67 -5.19
N TRP A 41 -6.10 0.34 -4.11
CA TRP A 41 -5.59 1.37 -3.20
C TRP A 41 -4.51 2.24 -3.84
N GLN A 42 -3.65 1.69 -4.69
CA GLN A 42 -2.66 2.48 -5.43
C GLN A 42 -3.31 3.43 -6.42
N LEU A 43 -4.34 2.97 -7.14
CA LEU A 43 -5.12 3.80 -8.06
C LEU A 43 -5.88 4.90 -7.31
N TYR A 44 -6.56 4.55 -6.22
CA TYR A 44 -7.39 5.48 -5.43
C TYR A 44 -6.58 6.59 -4.76
N THR A 45 -5.35 6.29 -4.33
CA THR A 45 -4.45 7.27 -3.70
C THR A 45 -3.59 8.04 -4.71
N GLY A 46 -3.58 7.65 -5.99
CA GLY A 46 -2.65 8.16 -7.00
C GLY A 46 -1.21 7.65 -6.82
N ALA A 47 -0.96 6.70 -5.90
CA ALA A 47 0.36 6.12 -5.69
C ALA A 47 0.84 5.28 -6.88
N HIS A 48 -0.08 4.78 -7.71
CA HIS A 48 0.26 3.97 -8.89
C HIS A 48 1.27 4.67 -9.83
N ASP A 49 1.01 5.95 -10.11
CA ASP A 49 1.77 6.80 -11.05
C ASP A 49 2.63 7.84 -10.32
N SER A 50 2.82 7.69 -9.01
CA SER A 50 3.57 8.67 -8.22
C SER A 50 5.04 8.73 -8.66
N PRO A 51 5.59 9.92 -8.90
CA PRO A 51 7.00 10.08 -9.27
C PRO A 51 7.94 9.58 -8.16
N LEU A 52 7.48 9.54 -6.90
CA LEU A 52 8.22 9.01 -5.75
C LEU A 52 8.56 7.52 -5.89
N LYS A 53 7.84 6.79 -6.73
CA LYS A 53 8.13 5.37 -7.03
C LYS A 53 9.53 5.20 -7.61
N SER A 54 9.99 6.17 -8.42
CA SER A 54 11.34 6.18 -8.97
C SER A 54 12.40 6.49 -7.91
N ALA A 55 12.07 7.40 -6.97
CA ALA A 55 12.96 7.82 -5.90
C ALA A 55 13.07 6.78 -4.75
N TYR A 56 12.12 5.85 -4.64
CA TYR A 56 12.09 4.82 -3.60
C TYR A 56 13.43 4.08 -3.45
N HIS A 57 14.00 3.59 -4.54
CA HIS A 57 15.28 2.85 -4.51
C HIS A 57 16.48 3.69 -4.07
N LYS A 58 16.40 5.00 -4.27
CA LYS A 58 17.41 5.94 -3.76
C LYS A 58 17.27 6.07 -2.25
N TYR A 59 16.07 6.35 -1.76
CA TYR A 59 15.80 6.51 -0.32
C TYR A 59 16.10 5.25 0.49
N LEU A 60 15.96 4.06 -0.10
CA LEU A 60 16.37 2.80 0.53
C LEU A 60 17.85 2.74 0.94
N LYS A 61 18.71 3.53 0.29
CA LYS A 61 20.16 3.55 0.54
C LYS A 61 20.57 4.67 1.50
N GLU A 62 19.65 5.53 1.87
CA GLU A 62 19.90 6.68 2.75
C GLU A 62 19.61 6.32 4.21
N THR A 63 20.35 6.93 5.13
CA THR A 63 20.15 6.74 6.58
C THR A 63 19.21 7.80 7.13
N SER A 64 18.17 7.39 7.87
CA SER A 64 17.24 8.32 8.52
C SER A 64 17.77 8.81 9.87
N PRO A 65 17.51 10.06 10.29
CA PRO A 65 17.75 10.47 11.67
C PRO A 65 16.86 9.73 12.70
N PHE A 66 15.78 9.08 12.25
CA PHE A 66 14.77 8.44 13.11
C PHE A 66 14.91 6.92 13.26
N GLU A 67 16.02 6.34 12.79
CA GLU A 67 16.39 4.91 12.89
C GLU A 67 15.97 4.22 14.20
N ARG A 68 16.32 4.84 15.33
CA ARG A 68 16.05 4.29 16.66
C ARG A 68 14.55 4.27 16.99
N ALA A 69 13.80 5.26 16.53
CA ALA A 69 12.35 5.34 16.71
C ALA A 69 11.64 4.31 15.82
N ILE A 70 12.01 4.28 14.53
CA ILE A 70 11.46 3.31 13.55
C ILE A 70 11.65 1.88 14.04
N ARG A 71 12.88 1.50 14.44
CA ARG A 71 13.16 0.13 14.93
C ARG A 71 12.29 -0.26 16.13
N ARG A 72 12.03 0.69 17.03
CA ARG A 72 11.17 0.46 18.21
C ARG A 72 9.73 0.20 17.77
N ASP A 73 9.20 0.99 16.85
CA ASP A 73 7.82 0.87 16.38
C ASP A 73 7.59 -0.38 15.54
N VAL A 74 8.55 -0.74 14.68
CA VAL A 74 8.54 -2.00 13.93
C VAL A 74 8.47 -3.21 14.87
N SER A 75 9.23 -3.21 15.97
CA SER A 75 9.27 -4.35 16.91
C SER A 75 7.95 -4.63 17.62
N ARG A 76 7.06 -3.63 17.73
CA ARG A 76 5.74 -3.74 18.37
C ARG A 76 4.57 -3.77 17.38
N THR A 77 4.84 -3.73 16.07
CA THR A 77 3.80 -3.73 15.03
C THR A 77 3.50 -5.17 14.59
N TYR A 78 2.26 -5.62 14.82
CA TYR A 78 1.78 -6.98 14.52
C TYR A 78 2.69 -8.13 14.98
N PRO A 79 3.20 -8.14 16.23
CA PRO A 79 4.25 -9.07 16.67
C PRO A 79 3.84 -10.56 16.64
N LYS A 80 2.53 -10.84 16.68
CA LYS A 80 1.95 -12.19 16.66
C LYS A 80 1.49 -12.64 15.28
N HIS A 81 1.53 -11.77 14.28
CA HIS A 81 1.09 -12.09 12.93
C HIS A 81 2.19 -12.88 12.23
N ASP A 82 1.85 -13.99 11.58
CA ASP A 82 2.83 -14.90 10.97
C ASP A 82 3.71 -14.25 9.91
N PHE A 83 3.14 -13.29 9.18
CA PHE A 83 3.90 -12.49 8.22
C PHE A 83 4.95 -11.62 8.88
N PHE A 84 4.72 -11.17 10.12
CA PHE A 84 5.68 -10.35 10.84
C PHE A 84 6.58 -11.29 11.66
N LYS A 85 6.24 -11.77 12.86
CA LYS A 85 7.01 -12.67 13.79
C LYS A 85 8.55 -12.84 13.70
N ASP A 86 9.17 -13.15 12.55
CA ASP A 86 10.62 -13.32 12.37
C ASP A 86 11.32 -12.04 11.88
N LYS A 87 12.18 -11.42 12.70
CA LYS A 87 12.89 -10.16 12.41
C LYS A 87 13.76 -10.16 11.13
N VAL A 88 14.08 -11.32 10.57
CA VAL A 88 14.85 -11.44 9.31
C VAL A 88 13.92 -11.46 8.08
N SER A 89 12.61 -11.60 8.28
CA SER A 89 11.66 -11.76 7.19
C SER A 89 11.59 -10.51 6.30
N HIS A 90 11.40 -10.78 5.01
CA HIS A 90 11.30 -9.74 3.97
C HIS A 90 10.20 -8.71 4.25
N SER A 91 9.17 -9.10 4.99
CA SER A 91 8.06 -8.29 5.46
C SER A 91 8.45 -7.28 6.54
N TYR A 92 9.26 -7.67 7.54
CA TYR A 92 9.82 -6.71 8.49
C TYR A 92 10.76 -5.74 7.80
N GLN A 93 11.60 -6.23 6.90
CA GLN A 93 12.47 -5.36 6.10
C GLN A 93 11.62 -4.37 5.30
N LYS A 94 10.56 -4.82 4.62
CA LYS A 94 9.62 -3.93 3.92
C LYS A 94 8.94 -2.91 4.83
N LEU A 95 8.47 -3.30 6.01
CA LEU A 95 7.81 -2.40 6.96
C LEU A 95 8.79 -1.33 7.48
N HIS A 96 10.00 -1.77 7.83
CA HIS A 96 11.08 -0.89 8.23
C HIS A 96 11.36 0.13 7.14
N LEU A 97 11.60 -0.33 5.90
CA LEU A 97 11.91 0.49 4.72
C LEU A 97 10.77 1.43 4.31
N SER A 98 9.50 1.01 4.42
CA SER A 98 8.34 1.87 4.12
C SER A 98 8.24 3.09 5.06
N THR A 99 8.77 2.97 6.27
CA THR A 99 8.74 4.05 7.27
C THR A 99 9.80 5.11 6.96
N TYR A 100 10.88 4.77 6.26
CA TYR A 100 11.90 5.74 5.80
C TYR A 100 11.37 6.71 4.75
N VAL A 101 10.46 6.23 3.90
CA VAL A 101 9.99 6.99 2.72
C VAL A 101 8.85 7.96 3.08
N HIS A 102 8.33 7.90 4.31
CA HIS A 102 7.25 8.76 4.80
C HIS A 102 7.72 9.84 5.79
N VAL A 103 9.04 10.13 5.83
CA VAL A 103 9.61 11.25 6.59
C VAL A 103 10.27 12.24 5.65
#